data_AF-A0A8S3JYE2-F1
#
_entry.id   AF-A0A8S3JYE2-F1
#
_cell.length_a   1.000
_cell.length_b   1.000
_cell.length_c   1.000
_cell.angle_alpha   90.00
_cell.angle_beta   90.00
_cell.angle_gamma   90.00
#
_symmetry.space_group_name_H-M   'P 1'
#
loop_
_entity.id
_entity.type
_entity.pdbx_description
1 polymer ?
#
loop_
_entity_poly.entity_id
_entity_poly.type
_entity_poly.pdbx_seq_one_letter_code
_entity_poly.pdbx_strand_id
1 'polypeptide(L)' 'NINVCLMGDPGVAKSQLLSYVNRLAQRSQYTTGRGSSGVGLTSALIKDPITGNEK' A
#
# COMPACT_ATOMS: atom_id res chain seq x y z
N ASN A 1 -18.17 -0.43 -4.21
CA ASN A 1 -16.70 -0.40 -4.19
C ASN A 1 -16.20 -1.24 -5.35
N ILE A 2 -15.28 -0.72 -6.18
CA ILE A 2 -14.83 -1.40 -7.40
C ILE A 2 -13.33 -1.68 -7.24
N ASN A 3 -12.94 -2.94 -7.37
CA ASN A 3 -11.54 -3.35 -7.32
C ASN A 3 -11.05 -3.62 -8.74
N VAL A 4 -9.88 -3.10 -9.08
CA VAL A 4 -9.28 -3.25 -10.42
C VAL A 4 -7.92 -3.91 -10.30
N CYS A 5 -7.68 -4.95 -11.10
CA CYS A 5 -6.40 -5.64 -11.21
C CYS A 5 -5.80 -5.38 -12.58
N LEU A 6 -4.51 -5.04 -12.63
CA LEU A 6 -3.82 -4.61 -13.86
C LEU A 6 -2.72 -5.63 -14.22
N MET A 7 -2.94 -6.41 -15.28
CA MET A 7 -2.05 -7.46 -15.79
C MET A 7 -1.69 -7.20 -17.25
N GLY A 8 -0.55 -7.71 -17.71
CA GLY A 8 -0.07 -7.50 -19.09
C GLY A 8 1.46 -7.58 -19.22
N ASP A 9 1.95 -7.31 -20.42
CA ASP A 9 3.36 -7.45 -20.80
C ASP A 9 4.33 -6.50 -20.05
N PRO A 10 5.62 -6.87 -19.94
CA PRO A 10 6.65 -5.95 -19.47
C PRO A 10 6.79 -4.78 -20.45
N GLY A 11 6.95 -3.55 -19.93
CA GLY A 11 7.14 -2.35 -20.74
C GLY A 11 5.88 -1.50 -20.98
N VAL A 12 4.68 -1.95 -20.57
CA VAL A 12 3.42 -1.20 -20.76
C VAL A 12 3.13 -0.14 -19.68
N ALA A 13 4.16 0.36 -19.01
CA ALA A 13 4.10 1.47 -18.03
C ALA A 13 3.09 1.30 -16.86
N LYS A 14 2.67 0.07 -16.51
CA LYS A 14 1.69 -0.22 -15.44
C LYS A 14 2.03 0.47 -14.10
N SER A 15 3.29 0.40 -13.69
CA SER A 15 3.77 1.03 -12.44
C SER A 15 3.74 2.56 -12.51
N GLN A 16 4.00 3.14 -13.68
CA GLN A 16 3.89 4.58 -13.92
C GLN A 16 2.43 5.05 -13.82
N LEU A 17 1.49 4.28 -14.38
CA LEU A 17 0.05 4.55 -14.25
C LEU A 17 -0.38 4.56 -12.78
N LEU A 18 -0.04 3.52 -12.01
CA LEU A 18 -0.37 3.46 -10.57
C LEU A 18 0.28 4.61 -9.79
N SER A 19 1.53 4.97 -10.11
CA SER A 19 2.22 6.11 -9.49
C SER A 19 1.56 7.45 -9.83
N TYR A 20 1.03 7.59 -11.05
CA TYR A 20 0.31 8.79 -11.48
C TYR A 20 -1.05 8.90 -10.79
N VAL A 21 -1.82 7.81 -10.76
CA VAL A 21 -3.09 7.74 -10.01
C VAL A 21 -2.85 8.06 -8.54
N ASN A 22 -1.74 7.60 -7.96
CA ASN A 22 -1.42 7.91 -6.57
C ASN A 22 -1.20 9.41 -6.28
N ARG A 23 -0.74 10.17 -7.28
CA ARG A 23 -0.59 11.63 -7.16
C ARG A 23 -1.90 12.36 -7.39
N LEU A 24 -2.79 11.79 -8.20
CA LEU A 24 -4.07 12.37 -8.55
C LEU A 24 -5.10 12.18 -7.42
N ALA A 25 -5.11 11.01 -6.76
CA ALA A 25 -6.03 10.72 -5.67
C ALA A 25 -5.43 11.11 -4.31
N GLN A 26 -6.09 12.00 -3.58
CA GLN A 26 -5.58 12.53 -2.31
C GLN A 26 -5.53 11.50 -1.16
N ARG A 27 -6.24 10.37 -1.28
CA ARG A 27 -6.30 9.31 -0.26
C ARG A 27 -5.68 7.99 -0.69
N SER A 28 -5.09 7.93 -1.88
CA SER A 28 -4.44 6.70 -2.32
C SER A 28 -3.12 6.51 -1.59
N GLN A 29 -2.77 5.25 -1.35
CA GLN A 29 -1.46 4.86 -0.87
C GLN A 29 -0.86 3.88 -1.88
N TYR A 30 0.32 4.22 -2.39
CA TYR A 30 1.07 3.35 -3.29
C TYR A 30 2.03 2.47 -2.50
N THR A 31 1.88 1.16 -2.67
CA THR A 31 2.59 0.16 -1.88
C THR A 31 3.07 -0.97 -2.79
N THR A 32 4.25 -1.52 -2.52
CA THR A 32 4.85 -2.60 -3.34
C THR A 32 4.94 -3.91 -2.58
N GLY A 33 4.65 -5.03 -3.24
CA GLY A 33 4.56 -6.34 -2.57
C GLY A 33 5.84 -6.83 -1.90
N ARG A 34 7.03 -6.42 -2.35
CA ARG A 34 8.30 -6.83 -1.72
C ARG A 34 8.59 -6.15 -0.37
N GLY A 35 8.07 -4.95 -0.15
CA GLY A 35 8.27 -4.19 1.10
C GLY A 35 7.09 -4.24 2.06
N SER A 36 6.05 -5.01 1.72
CA SER A 36 4.78 -4.99 2.44
C SER A 36 4.55 -6.29 3.17
N SER A 37 4.09 -6.19 4.41
CA SER A 37 3.68 -7.34 5.22
C SER A 37 2.18 -7.28 5.46
N GLY A 38 1.55 -8.43 5.67
CA GLY A 38 0.10 -8.52 5.95
C GLY A 38 -0.34 -7.65 7.13
N VAL A 39 0.51 -7.53 8.15
CA VAL A 39 0.29 -6.62 9.30
C VAL A 39 0.43 -5.14 8.93
N GLY A 40 1.32 -4.79 7.99
CA GLY A 40 1.51 -3.41 7.54
C GLY A 40 0.42 -2.91 6.60
N LEU A 41 -0.32 -3.82 5.95
CA LEU A 41 -1.46 -3.47 5.09
C LEU A 41 -2.77 -3.35 5.86
N THR A 42 -2.88 -4.03 7.01
CA THR A 42 -4.12 -4.11 7.77
C THR A 42 -4.00 -3.32 9.07
N SER A 43 -3.34 -3.89 10.07
CA SER A 43 -3.15 -3.32 11.39
C SER A 43 -1.96 -4.03 12.04
N ALA A 44 -1.12 -3.28 12.73
CA ALA A 44 0.04 -3.79 13.45
C ALA A 44 -0.08 -3.39 14.92
N LEU A 45 0.18 -4.35 15.82
CA LEU A 45 0.31 -4.09 17.25
C LEU A 45 1.70 -3.55 17.53
N ILE A 46 1.78 -2.40 18.21
CA ILE A 46 3.06 -1.77 18.55
C ILE A 46 3.05 -1.52 20.05
N LYS A 47 4.12 -1.97 20.73
CA LYS A 47 4.26 -1.76 22.17
C LYS A 47 4.67 -0.31 22.44
N ASP A 48 3.83 0.44 23.13
CA ASP A 48 4.15 1.82 23.49
C ASP A 48 5.28 1.85 24.54
N PRO A 49 6.42 2.51 24.27
CA PRO A 49 7.57 2.52 25.18
C PRO A 49 7.33 3.33 26.47
N ILE A 50 6.32 4.22 26.47
CA ILE A 50 6.02 5.13 27.58
C ILE A 50 4.97 4.52 28.53
N THR A 51 4.00 3.78 27.98
CA THR A 51 2.81 3.32 28.72
C THR A 51 2.80 1.82 28.97
N GLY A 52 3.74 1.04 28.41
CA GLY A 52 3.87 -0.41 28.63
C GLY A 52 2.72 -1.27 28.09
N ASN A 53 1.67 -0.63 27.57
CA ASN A 53 0.47 -1.28 27.06
C ASN A 53 0.64 -1.59 25.57
N GLU A 54 0.19 -2.78 25.17
CA GLU A 54 0.03 -3.20 23.78
C GLU A 54 -1.29 -2.62 23.27
N LYS A 55 -1.23 -1.77 22.24
CA LYS A 55 -2.41 -1.26 21.54
C LYS A 55 -2.41 -1.70 20.08
#